data_AF-A0A7S0A4S9-F1
#
_entry.id   AF-A0A7S0A4S9-F1
#
_cell.length_a   1.000
_cell.length_b   1.000
_cell.length_c   1.000
_cell.angle_alpha   90.00
_cell.angle_beta   90.00
_cell.angle_gamma   90.00
#
_symmetry.space_group_name_H-M   'P 1'
#
loop_
_entity.id
_entity.type
_entity.pdbx_description
1 polymer ?
#
loop_
_entity_poly.entity_id
_entity_poly.type
_entity_poly.pdbx_seq_one_letter_code
_entity_poly.pdbx_strand_id
1 'polypeptide(L)'
;VVNFNSFLYQPAYHYDFDSARGQTCKEENFTQGWAGCQVFSSAEPQIQELEVALNRDAGTPTIFVQHYPLSTHDSWWEDGGVSGTTLTEKKNRLKDLIGRYNGAVLLSGHNHAYARHEHTSPSGGRFIEYVAPYFGGGGGMDLNIGGGFLALLVSRTQGIVEVKHLAA
;
A
#
# COMPACT_ATOMS: atom_id res chain seq x y z
N VAL A 1 6.19 9.07 20.01
CA VAL A 1 5.62 7.90 19.34
C VAL A 1 5.31 8.35 17.94
N VAL A 2 5.98 7.77 16.93
CA VAL A 2 5.58 7.97 15.53
C VAL A 2 4.31 7.14 15.38
N ASN A 3 3.20 7.75 14.96
CA ASN A 3 2.01 6.96 14.64
C ASN A 3 2.31 6.22 13.33
N PHE A 4 2.54 4.91 13.46
CA PHE A 4 2.65 3.99 12.34
C PHE A 4 1.24 3.55 11.97
N ASN A 5 0.71 4.10 10.88
CA ASN A 5 -0.54 3.62 10.31
C ASN A 5 -0.18 2.68 9.15
N SER A 6 -0.17 1.37 9.43
CA SER A 6 -0.12 0.38 8.37
C SER A 6 -1.49 0.28 7.74
N PHE A 7 -1.55 0.40 6.43
CA PHE A 7 -2.79 0.48 5.70
C PHE A 7 -2.72 -0.32 4.41
N LEU A 8 -3.71 -1.19 4.22
CA LEU A 8 -3.87 -1.95 3.00
C LEU A 8 -5.15 -1.47 2.29
N TYR A 9 -5.02 -0.49 1.39
CA TYR A 9 -6.08 -0.14 0.43
C TYR A 9 -6.05 -1.12 -0.74
N GLN A 10 -6.11 -2.41 -0.46
CA GLN A 10 -6.34 -3.39 -1.49
C GLN A 10 -7.46 -4.32 -1.07
N PRO A 11 -8.28 -4.77 -2.03
CA PRO A 11 -9.18 -5.87 -1.77
C PRO A 11 -8.38 -7.06 -1.27
N ALA A 12 -8.72 -7.51 -0.07
CA ALA A 12 -8.32 -8.83 0.35
C ALA A 12 -9.12 -9.81 -0.50
N TYR A 13 -8.43 -10.75 -1.13
CA TYR A 13 -9.10 -11.91 -1.70
C TYR A 13 -8.75 -13.14 -0.88
N HIS A 14 -9.65 -14.10 -0.92
CA HIS A 14 -9.38 -15.45 -0.44
C HIS A 14 -9.72 -16.44 -1.55
N TYR A 15 -9.28 -17.68 -1.38
CA TYR A 15 -9.68 -18.78 -2.21
C TYR A 15 -10.73 -19.60 -1.46
N ASP A 16 -11.97 -19.57 -1.93
CA ASP A 16 -13.05 -20.39 -1.38
C ASP A 16 -13.01 -21.79 -2.01
N PHE A 17 -11.96 -22.56 -1.72
CA PHE A 17 -11.83 -23.91 -2.27
C PHE A 17 -12.78 -24.93 -1.63
N ASP A 18 -13.61 -24.55 -0.66
CA ASP A 18 -14.57 -25.47 -0.04
C ASP A 18 -15.92 -25.50 -0.79
N SER A 19 -16.20 -24.49 -1.62
CA SER A 19 -17.39 -24.50 -2.47
C SER A 19 -17.20 -25.32 -3.76
N ALA A 20 -18.32 -25.80 -4.33
CA ALA A 20 -18.30 -26.54 -5.58
C ALA A 20 -17.63 -25.75 -6.72
N ARG A 21 -17.92 -24.44 -6.80
CA ARG A 21 -17.27 -23.53 -7.77
C ARG A 21 -15.78 -23.40 -7.51
N GLY A 22 -15.37 -23.30 -6.25
CA GLY A 22 -13.96 -23.19 -5.88
C GLY A 22 -13.15 -24.43 -6.21
N GLN A 23 -13.68 -25.62 -5.94
CA GLN A 23 -13.05 -26.89 -6.31
C GLN A 23 -12.85 -27.01 -7.82
N THR A 24 -13.89 -26.70 -8.61
CA THR A 24 -13.77 -26.67 -10.08
C THR A 24 -12.70 -25.68 -10.53
N CYS A 25 -12.69 -24.45 -10.00
CA CYS A 25 -11.69 -23.46 -10.37
C CYS A 25 -10.26 -23.88 -9.99
N LYS A 26 -10.09 -24.48 -8.81
CA LYS A 26 -8.81 -25.00 -8.31
C LYS A 26 -8.22 -26.03 -9.25
N GLU A 27 -9.04 -26.98 -9.73
CA GLU A 27 -8.62 -28.03 -10.67
C GLU A 27 -8.25 -27.44 -12.04
N GLU A 28 -9.07 -26.53 -12.57
CA GLU A 28 -8.86 -25.91 -13.89
C GLU A 28 -7.65 -24.98 -13.94
N ASN A 29 -7.34 -24.29 -12.85
CA ASN A 29 -6.34 -23.21 -12.81
C ASN A 29 -5.10 -23.54 -11.96
N PHE A 30 -4.90 -24.80 -11.57
CA PHE A 30 -3.76 -25.22 -10.76
C PHE A 30 -2.41 -24.82 -11.38
N THR A 31 -2.24 -25.03 -12.68
CA THR A 31 -0.99 -24.72 -13.40
C THR A 31 -0.71 -23.23 -13.55
N GLN A 32 -1.70 -22.38 -13.27
CA GLN A 32 -1.61 -20.92 -13.32
C GLN A 32 -1.56 -20.30 -11.92
N GLY A 33 -1.32 -21.10 -10.88
CA GLY A 33 -1.31 -20.63 -9.49
C GLY A 33 -2.68 -20.13 -9.03
N TRP A 34 -3.77 -20.71 -9.56
CA TRP A 34 -5.16 -20.36 -9.25
C TRP A 34 -5.54 -18.91 -9.61
N ALA A 35 -4.86 -18.32 -10.60
CA ALA A 35 -5.31 -17.07 -11.20
C ALA A 35 -6.77 -17.19 -11.67
N GLY A 36 -7.60 -16.20 -11.34
CA GLY A 36 -9.04 -16.20 -11.63
C GLY A 36 -9.92 -16.86 -10.57
N CYS A 37 -9.35 -17.59 -9.59
CA CYS A 37 -10.11 -18.22 -8.51
C CYS A 37 -10.30 -17.33 -7.27
N GLN A 38 -9.80 -16.10 -7.31
CA GLN A 38 -9.90 -15.16 -6.21
C GLN A 38 -11.35 -14.75 -5.95
N VAL A 39 -11.79 -14.88 -4.69
CA VAL A 39 -13.01 -14.26 -4.19
C VAL A 39 -12.63 -12.94 -3.54
N PHE A 40 -12.87 -11.84 -4.25
CA PHE A 40 -12.54 -10.50 -3.77
C PHE A 40 -13.49 -10.06 -2.64
N SER A 41 -12.92 -9.43 -1.63
CA SER A 41 -13.62 -8.79 -0.51
C SER A 41 -13.27 -7.31 -0.50
N SER A 42 -14.28 -6.48 -0.24
CA SER A 42 -14.07 -5.04 -0.09
C SER A 42 -13.20 -4.75 1.15
N ALA A 43 -12.25 -3.83 0.99
CA ALA A 43 -11.45 -3.29 2.11
C ALA A 43 -12.15 -2.11 2.83
N GLU A 44 -13.35 -1.71 2.39
CA GLU A 44 -14.07 -0.55 2.94
C GLU A 44 -14.23 -0.57 4.46
N PRO A 45 -14.57 -1.69 5.12
CA PRO A 45 -14.65 -1.73 6.59
C PRO A 45 -13.31 -1.38 7.27
N GLN A 46 -12.20 -1.94 6.78
CA GLN A 46 -10.86 -1.66 7.32
C GLN A 46 -10.43 -0.20 7.05
N ILE A 47 -10.85 0.37 5.91
CA ILE A 47 -10.62 1.77 5.59
C ILE A 47 -11.39 2.67 6.57
N GLN A 48 -12.64 2.37 6.85
CA GLN A 48 -13.46 3.11 7.82
C GLN A 48 -12.86 3.02 9.24
N GLU A 49 -12.44 1.82 9.67
CA GLU A 49 -11.77 1.64 10.96
C GLU A 49 -10.48 2.45 11.05
N LEU A 50 -9.67 2.46 9.99
CA LEU A 50 -8.48 3.31 9.95
C LEU A 50 -8.86 4.80 10.05
N GLU A 51 -9.82 5.27 9.27
CA GLU A 51 -10.25 6.67 9.28
C GLU A 51 -10.67 7.15 10.67
N VAL A 52 -11.31 6.27 11.44
CA VAL A 52 -11.69 6.51 12.84
C VAL A 52 -10.45 6.52 13.76
N ALA A 53 -9.49 5.63 13.55
CA ALA A 53 -8.27 5.53 14.36
C ALA A 53 -7.26 6.66 14.08
N LEU A 54 -7.30 7.24 12.88
CA LEU A 54 -6.39 8.29 12.44
C LEU A 54 -6.55 9.58 13.26
N ASN A 55 -5.44 10.07 13.83
CA ASN A 55 -5.41 11.29 14.65
C ASN A 55 -6.01 12.50 13.91
N ARG A 56 -6.92 13.23 14.56
CA ARG A 56 -7.53 14.44 13.97
C ARG A 56 -6.60 15.64 13.93
N ASP A 57 -5.50 15.62 14.68
CA ASP A 57 -4.49 16.67 14.64
C ASP A 57 -3.59 16.55 13.40
N ALA A 58 -3.83 17.41 12.42
CA ALA A 58 -3.04 17.53 11.19
C ALA A 58 -1.58 17.96 11.44
N GLY A 59 -1.26 18.52 12.61
CA GLY A 59 0.09 18.88 13.01
C GLY A 59 0.94 17.70 13.47
N THR A 60 0.33 16.54 13.72
CA THR A 60 1.06 15.34 14.13
C THR A 60 1.69 14.64 12.91
N PRO A 61 3.02 14.45 12.89
CA PRO A 61 3.69 13.70 11.85
C PRO A 61 3.18 12.26 11.75
N THR A 62 2.89 11.81 10.54
CA THR A 62 2.25 10.52 10.31
C THR A 62 2.96 9.73 9.21
N ILE A 63 3.23 8.45 9.48
CA ILE A 63 3.77 7.52 8.49
C ILE A 63 2.66 6.57 8.05
N PHE A 64 2.47 6.47 6.74
CA PHE A 64 1.62 5.47 6.12
C PHE A 64 2.49 4.36 5.53
N VAL A 65 2.10 3.11 5.71
CA VAL A 65 2.81 1.96 5.16
C VAL A 65 1.83 1.10 4.37
N GLN A 66 2.13 0.82 3.11
CA GLN A 66 1.36 -0.04 2.23
C GLN A 66 2.27 -1.02 1.49
N HIS A 67 1.81 -2.21 1.13
CA HIS A 67 2.64 -3.12 0.33
C HIS A 67 2.85 -2.61 -1.11
N TYR A 68 1.79 -2.07 -1.72
CA TYR A 68 1.73 -1.69 -3.13
C TYR A 68 1.88 -0.17 -3.33
N PRO A 69 2.75 0.28 -4.24
CA PRO A 69 2.89 1.68 -4.59
C PRO A 69 1.66 2.21 -5.30
N LEU A 70 1.42 3.52 -5.16
CA LEU A 70 0.41 4.22 -5.95
C LEU A 70 0.66 4.11 -7.46
N SER A 71 1.94 3.95 -7.84
CA SER A 71 2.42 3.78 -9.21
C SER A 71 2.47 2.33 -9.70
N THR A 72 2.13 1.32 -8.88
CA THR A 72 2.07 -0.06 -9.36
C THR A 72 0.94 -0.26 -10.36
N HIS A 73 1.01 -1.36 -11.12
CA HIS A 73 0.03 -1.68 -12.17
C HIS A 73 -1.40 -1.70 -11.61
N ASP A 74 -2.33 -1.14 -12.38
CA ASP A 74 -3.72 -0.90 -11.93
C ASP A 74 -4.45 -2.19 -11.54
N SER A 75 -4.15 -3.31 -12.21
CA SER A 75 -4.71 -4.64 -11.89
C SER A 75 -4.51 -5.07 -10.44
N TRP A 76 -3.48 -4.54 -9.75
CA TRP A 76 -3.29 -4.84 -8.33
C TRP A 76 -4.29 -4.10 -7.43
N TRP A 77 -4.85 -2.98 -7.88
CA TRP A 77 -5.85 -2.18 -7.14
C TRP A 77 -7.30 -2.59 -7.43
N GLU A 78 -7.50 -3.52 -8.36
CA GLU A 78 -8.80 -4.01 -8.79
C GLU A 78 -9.39 -4.99 -7.77
N ASP A 79 -10.67 -4.78 -7.45
CA ASP A 79 -11.46 -5.60 -6.53
C ASP A 79 -12.68 -6.22 -7.20
N GLY A 80 -12.70 -6.24 -8.53
CA GLY A 80 -13.85 -6.72 -9.31
C GLY A 80 -15.14 -5.94 -9.05
N GLY A 81 -15.07 -4.70 -8.54
CA GLY A 81 -16.22 -3.86 -8.24
C GLY A 81 -16.88 -4.13 -6.89
N VAL A 82 -16.31 -4.99 -6.04
CA VAL A 82 -16.89 -5.37 -4.74
C VAL A 82 -17.02 -4.18 -3.78
N SER A 83 -16.13 -3.18 -3.87
CA SER A 83 -16.27 -1.95 -3.07
C SER A 83 -17.31 -0.96 -3.61
N GLY A 84 -17.79 -1.14 -4.85
CA GLY A 84 -18.63 -0.15 -5.53
C GLY A 84 -17.90 1.16 -5.88
N THR A 85 -16.56 1.19 -5.78
CA THR A 85 -15.73 2.36 -6.11
C THR A 85 -14.79 2.08 -7.28
N THR A 86 -14.51 3.10 -8.08
CA THR A 86 -13.50 3.04 -9.15
C THR A 86 -12.09 3.04 -8.58
N LEU A 87 -11.13 2.51 -9.35
CA LEU A 87 -9.71 2.56 -8.99
C LEU A 87 -9.21 3.98 -8.70
N THR A 88 -9.65 4.96 -9.50
CA THR A 88 -9.31 6.37 -9.31
C THR A 88 -9.82 6.89 -7.98
N GLU A 89 -11.07 6.63 -7.63
CA GLU A 89 -11.66 7.03 -6.34
C GLU A 89 -10.89 6.43 -5.17
N LYS A 90 -10.52 5.15 -5.26
CA LYS A 90 -9.72 4.45 -4.25
C LYS A 90 -8.36 5.11 -4.02
N LYS A 91 -7.59 5.31 -5.09
CA LYS A 91 -6.27 5.96 -5.03
C LYS A 91 -6.39 7.41 -4.53
N ASN A 92 -7.42 8.14 -4.95
CA ASN A 92 -7.68 9.52 -4.54
C ASN A 92 -8.03 9.63 -3.06
N ARG A 93 -8.91 8.76 -2.55
CA ARG A 93 -9.27 8.71 -1.13
C ARG A 93 -8.03 8.44 -0.27
N LEU A 94 -7.18 7.50 -0.66
CA LEU A 94 -5.91 7.26 0.02
C LEU A 94 -5.01 8.51 0.02
N LYS A 95 -4.86 9.17 -1.13
CA LYS A 95 -4.08 10.41 -1.23
C LYS A 95 -4.63 11.50 -0.30
N ASP A 96 -5.94 11.65 -0.21
CA ASP A 96 -6.58 12.61 0.70
C ASP A 96 -6.36 12.25 2.17
N LEU A 97 -6.41 10.97 2.53
CA LEU A 97 -6.11 10.51 3.90
C LEU A 97 -4.66 10.78 4.31
N ILE A 98 -3.70 10.62 3.39
CA ILE A 98 -2.29 10.91 3.66
C ILE A 98 -2.05 12.42 3.67
N GLY A 99 -2.55 13.11 2.64
CA GLY A 99 -2.31 14.54 2.40
C GLY A 99 -2.89 15.47 3.47
N ARG A 100 -3.77 14.98 4.35
CA ARG A 100 -4.32 15.74 5.48
C ARG A 100 -3.28 16.08 6.56
N TYR A 101 -2.15 15.38 6.59
CA TYR A 101 -1.11 15.57 7.62
C TYR A 101 0.08 16.35 7.10
N ASN A 102 0.54 17.31 7.88
CA ASN A 102 1.78 18.01 7.58
C ASN A 102 2.98 17.07 7.75
N GLY A 103 3.82 16.97 6.73
CA GLY A 103 5.01 16.12 6.74
C GLY A 103 4.69 14.62 6.64
N ALA A 104 3.51 14.24 6.14
CA ALA A 104 3.19 12.84 5.93
C ALA A 104 4.11 12.20 4.87
N VAL A 105 4.42 10.93 5.06
CA VAL A 105 5.12 10.09 4.08
C VAL A 105 4.37 8.78 3.87
N LEU A 106 4.40 8.29 2.64
CA LEU A 106 3.95 6.96 2.28
C LEU A 106 5.17 6.07 2.04
N LEU A 107 5.24 4.94 2.71
CA LEU A 107 6.22 3.89 2.48
C LEU A 107 5.51 2.75 1.74
N SER A 108 6.00 2.40 0.56
CA SER A 108 5.45 1.32 -0.25
C SER A 108 6.52 0.37 -0.76
N GLY A 109 6.14 -0.74 -1.41
CA GLY A 109 7.05 -1.82 -1.83
C GLY A 109 6.65 -2.48 -3.14
N HIS A 110 6.64 -3.81 -3.21
CA HIS A 110 6.12 -4.63 -4.33
C HIS A 110 6.82 -4.51 -5.71
N ASN A 111 7.17 -3.32 -6.18
CA ASN A 111 7.74 -3.09 -7.50
C ASN A 111 9.21 -3.54 -7.62
N HIS A 112 9.82 -3.97 -6.51
CA HIS A 112 11.21 -4.45 -6.43
C HIS A 112 12.27 -3.42 -6.89
N ALA A 113 11.88 -2.15 -7.02
CA ALA A 113 12.73 -1.08 -7.50
C ALA A 113 12.54 0.16 -6.62
N TYR A 114 13.65 0.82 -6.29
CA TYR A 114 13.61 2.08 -5.56
C TYR A 114 12.98 3.18 -6.42
N ALA A 115 12.01 3.89 -5.84
CA ALA A 115 11.47 5.12 -6.43
C ALA A 115 11.07 6.13 -5.35
N ARG A 116 11.06 7.41 -5.73
CA ARG A 116 10.54 8.52 -4.94
C ARG A 116 9.55 9.31 -5.78
N HIS A 117 8.33 9.47 -5.29
CA HIS A 117 7.27 10.19 -5.98
C HIS A 117 6.69 11.30 -5.09
N GLU A 118 6.48 12.49 -5.68
CA GLU A 118 5.67 13.53 -5.04
C GLU A 118 4.22 13.37 -5.46
N HIS A 119 3.32 13.35 -4.48
CA HIS A 119 1.90 13.24 -4.71
C HIS A 119 1.18 14.48 -4.22
N THR A 120 0.15 14.87 -4.97
CA THR A 120 -0.85 15.86 -4.56
C THR A 120 -2.19 15.16 -4.48
N SER A 121 -2.86 15.30 -3.35
CA SER A 121 -4.22 14.80 -3.14
C SER A 121 -5.24 15.68 -3.87
N PRO A 122 -6.44 15.17 -4.19
CA PRO A 122 -7.54 15.99 -4.70
C PRO A 122 -7.86 17.22 -3.84
N SER A 123 -7.72 17.10 -2.52
CA SER A 123 -7.89 18.20 -1.56
C SER A 123 -6.71 19.18 -1.49
N GLY A 124 -5.63 18.96 -2.26
CA GLY A 124 -4.46 19.84 -2.34
C GLY A 124 -3.34 19.52 -1.34
N GLY A 125 -3.52 18.51 -0.49
CA GLY A 125 -2.49 18.00 0.42
C GLY A 125 -1.32 17.39 -0.35
N ARG A 126 -0.10 17.53 0.18
CA ARG A 126 1.13 17.06 -0.48
C ARG A 126 1.88 16.09 0.41
N PHE A 127 2.40 15.03 -0.18
CA PHE A 127 3.24 14.05 0.53
C PHE A 127 4.24 13.39 -0.42
N ILE A 128 5.23 12.72 0.16
CA ILE A 128 6.23 11.94 -0.59
C ILE A 128 5.95 10.46 -0.38
N GLU A 129 5.95 9.70 -1.48
CA GLU A 129 5.99 8.25 -1.47
C GLU A 129 7.43 7.76 -1.70
N TYR A 130 7.86 6.82 -0.87
CA TYR A 130 9.12 6.08 -1.01
C TYR A 130 8.80 4.61 -1.29
N VAL A 131 9.23 4.11 -2.45
CA VAL A 131 9.01 2.73 -2.89
C VAL A 131 10.24 1.88 -2.63
N ALA A 132 10.12 0.85 -1.81
CA ALA A 132 11.24 0.06 -1.35
C ALA A 132 11.73 -0.85 -2.47
N PRO A 133 13.05 -0.95 -2.69
CA PRO A 133 13.59 -2.02 -3.51
C PRO A 133 13.36 -3.37 -2.82
N TYR A 134 13.54 -4.45 -3.58
CA TYR A 134 13.49 -5.79 -3.00
C TYR A 134 14.73 -6.06 -2.13
N PHE A 135 14.53 -6.72 -0.99
CA PHE A 135 15.61 -7.26 -0.15
C PHE A 135 16.27 -8.52 -0.77
N GLY A 136 16.48 -8.48 -2.08
CA GLY A 136 17.15 -9.53 -2.84
C GLY A 136 17.58 -9.14 -4.26
N GLY A 137 17.70 -7.83 -4.53
CA GLY A 137 18.42 -7.31 -5.68
C GLY A 137 17.53 -7.06 -6.89
N GLY A 138 18.13 -6.56 -7.97
CA GLY A 138 17.44 -6.39 -9.24
C GLY A 138 17.24 -7.73 -9.94
N GLY A 139 16.00 -8.21 -10.04
CA GLY A 139 15.63 -9.30 -10.94
C GLY A 139 15.40 -10.69 -10.32
N GLY A 140 15.57 -10.87 -9.00
CA GLY A 140 15.09 -12.07 -8.30
C GLY A 140 16.07 -12.72 -7.32
N MET A 141 15.50 -13.11 -6.17
CA MET A 141 15.93 -14.12 -5.18
C MET A 141 17.36 -14.11 -4.61
N ASP A 142 18.24 -13.17 -4.90
CA ASP A 142 19.53 -13.11 -4.19
C ASP A 142 19.40 -12.33 -2.87
N LEU A 143 19.00 -13.03 -1.81
CA LEU A 143 18.86 -12.48 -0.45
C LEU A 143 20.14 -11.84 0.14
N ASN A 144 21.29 -11.93 -0.55
CA ASN A 144 22.55 -11.32 -0.12
C ASN A 144 22.79 -9.92 -0.72
N ILE A 145 21.99 -9.51 -1.71
CA ILE A 145 22.10 -8.21 -2.36
C ILE A 145 20.74 -7.55 -2.20
N GLY A 146 20.52 -6.75 -1.17
CA GLY A 146 19.19 -6.21 -0.87
C GLY A 146 19.27 -4.78 -0.38
N GLY A 147 18.22 -4.01 -0.67
CA GLY A 147 18.05 -2.67 -0.12
C GLY A 147 16.75 -2.54 0.66
N GLY A 148 16.64 -1.47 1.43
CA GLY A 148 15.45 -1.16 2.21
C GLY A 148 15.41 0.30 2.59
N PHE A 149 14.42 0.65 3.41
CA PHE A 149 14.33 1.97 3.99
C PHE A 149 14.55 1.95 5.48
N LEU A 150 15.36 2.89 5.94
CA LEU A 150 15.28 3.36 7.31
C LEU A 150 14.48 4.66 7.31
N ALA A 151 13.26 4.61 7.86
CA ALA A 151 12.43 5.80 8.07
C ALA A 151 12.60 6.28 9.51
N LEU A 152 13.26 7.43 9.68
CA LEU A 152 13.50 8.03 11.00
C LEU A 152 12.62 9.26 11.15
N LEU A 153 11.78 9.29 12.19
CA LEU A 153 11.13 10.54 12.57
C LEU A 153 12.19 11.45 13.23
N VAL A 154 12.63 12.48 12.49
CA VAL A 154 13.67 13.41 12.93
C VAL A 154 13.13 14.43 13.93
N SER A 155 11.85 14.81 13.84
CA SER A 155 11.22 15.77 14.76
C SER A 155 9.73 15.50 14.96
N ARG A 156 9.28 15.51 16.22
CA ARG A 156 7.86 15.39 16.59
C ARG A 156 7.02 16.60 16.17
N THR A 157 7.63 17.76 15.94
CA THR A 157 6.93 19.02 15.63
C THR A 157 7.08 19.47 14.19
N GLN A 158 8.14 19.03 13.50
CA GLN A 158 8.37 19.36 12.08
C GLN A 158 8.01 18.21 11.14
N GLY A 159 7.82 17.00 11.68
CA GLY A 159 7.37 15.83 10.93
C GLY A 159 8.27 15.34 9.83
N ILE A 160 9.52 15.78 9.83
CA ILE A 160 10.50 15.35 8.84
C ILE A 160 10.83 13.88 9.13
N VAL A 161 10.37 13.00 8.25
CA VAL A 161 10.88 11.64 8.16
C VAL A 161 12.07 11.68 7.22
N GLU A 162 13.27 11.46 7.74
CA GLU A 162 14.43 11.18 6.88
C GLU A 162 14.33 9.72 6.49
N VAL A 163 14.03 9.47 5.22
CA VAL A 163 14.08 8.14 4.64
C VAL A 163 15.44 7.96 4.01
N LYS A 164 16.27 7.11 4.63
CA LYS A 164 17.55 6.72 4.04
C LYS A 164 17.34 5.45 3.24
N HIS A 165 17.71 5.51 1.97
CA HIS A 165 17.89 4.32 1.16
C HIS A 165 19.12 3.57 1.68
N LEU A 166 18.92 2.32 2.07
CA LEU A 166 20.00 1.40 2.37
C LEU A 166 20.31 0.68 1.06
N ALA A 167 21.38 1.09 0.40
CA ALA A 167 22.01 0.28 -0.65
C ALA A 167 22.95 -0.73 0.03
N ALA A 168 23.12 -1.90 -0.60
CA ALA A 168 24.27 -2.75 -0.31
C ALA A 168 25.56 -2.08 -0.80
#